data_AF-A0A6V8NPR8-F1
#
_entry.id   AF-A0A6V8NPR8-F1
#
_cell.length_a   1.000
_cell.length_b   1.000
_cell.length_c   1.000
_cell.angle_alpha   90.00
_cell.angle_beta   90.00
_cell.angle_gamma   90.00
#
_symmetry.space_group_name_H-M   'P 1'
#
loop_
_entity.id
_entity.type
_entity.pdbx_description
1 polymer ?
#
loop_
_entity_poly.entity_id
_entity_poly.type
_entity_poly.pdbx_seq_one_letter_code
_entity_poly.pdbx_strand_id
1 'polypeptide(L)'
;MKEFSHKVLQESKTDPEPSGEDHKPRLPLPPLVRIAIYDSFTSAPRIVDLRAPGVRQLMDLLSEKAYNFSQQKGGAVPYTTIREVVENLIHANFQEVVINIYEGGNVIRISDQGPGIPDKTRVFEPGFTTARGEA
;
A
#
# COMPACT_ATOMS: atom_id res chain seq x y z
N MET A 1 -16.32 -3.10 -76.43
CA MET A 1 -15.32 -2.55 -77.38
C MET A 1 -14.93 -1.16 -76.87
N LYS A 2 -13.62 -0.95 -76.68
CA LYS A 2 -12.90 0.27 -76.25
C LYS A 2 -12.86 0.59 -74.75
N GLU A 3 -11.64 0.42 -74.25
CA GLU A 3 -11.04 0.87 -72.99
C GLU A 3 -11.12 2.39 -72.79
N PHE A 4 -11.10 2.81 -71.52
CA PHE A 4 -10.36 4.00 -71.11
C PHE A 4 -9.66 3.73 -69.78
N SER A 5 -8.33 3.83 -69.83
CA SER A 5 -7.39 3.74 -68.71
C SER A 5 -7.65 4.80 -67.64
N HIS A 6 -7.48 4.43 -66.37
CA HIS A 6 -6.78 5.31 -65.43
C HIS A 6 -5.92 4.50 -64.45
N LYS A 7 -4.62 4.63 -64.69
CA LYS A 7 -3.48 4.29 -63.84
C LYS A 7 -3.55 5.18 -62.59
N VAL A 8 -3.65 4.59 -61.41
CA VAL A 8 -3.29 5.26 -60.14
C VAL A 8 -2.12 4.48 -59.56
N LEU A 9 -0.98 5.16 -59.52
CA LEU A 9 0.30 4.70 -59.02
C LEU A 9 0.24 4.52 -57.50
N GLN A 10 0.93 3.48 -57.05
CA GLN A 10 1.38 3.24 -55.69
C GLN A 10 2.10 4.47 -55.12
N GLU A 11 1.80 4.82 -53.87
CA GLU A 11 2.83 5.07 -52.86
C GLU A 11 2.42 4.35 -51.57
N SER A 12 3.11 3.24 -51.32
CA SER A 12 3.14 2.54 -50.04
C SER A 12 3.85 3.41 -49.00
N LYS A 13 3.10 3.96 -48.05
CA LYS A 13 3.65 4.27 -46.72
C LYS A 13 3.24 3.15 -45.80
N THR A 14 4.18 2.24 -45.61
CA THR A 14 4.23 1.32 -44.48
C THR A 14 4.36 2.17 -43.22
N ASP A 15 3.29 2.28 -42.44
CA ASP A 15 3.44 2.61 -41.03
C ASP A 15 4.20 1.44 -40.38
N PRO A 16 5.27 1.68 -39.62
CA PRO A 16 5.95 0.61 -38.92
C PRO A 16 4.98 0.09 -37.85
N GLU A 17 4.59 -1.18 -38.00
CA GLU A 17 4.16 -2.03 -36.89
C GLU A 17 5.06 -1.72 -35.69
N PRO A 18 4.54 -1.36 -34.50
CA PRO A 18 5.38 -1.22 -33.33
C PRO A 18 5.98 -2.59 -33.03
N SER A 19 7.26 -2.73 -33.41
CA SER A 19 8.13 -3.86 -33.16
C SER A 19 8.04 -4.21 -31.68
N GLY A 20 7.76 -5.48 -31.40
CA GLY A 20 7.56 -6.03 -30.07
C GLY A 20 8.61 -5.56 -29.09
N GLU A 21 8.26 -4.55 -28.30
CA GLU A 21 8.90 -4.34 -27.01
C GLU A 21 8.41 -5.47 -26.10
N ASP A 22 9.39 -6.28 -25.68
CA ASP A 22 9.33 -7.20 -24.57
C ASP A 22 8.23 -6.80 -23.59
N HIS A 23 7.14 -7.57 -23.53
CA HIS A 23 6.25 -7.58 -22.38
C HIS A 23 7.02 -8.20 -21.22
N LYS A 24 8.06 -7.53 -20.73
CA LYS A 24 8.58 -7.81 -19.39
C LYS A 24 7.37 -7.67 -18.48
N PRO A 25 6.97 -8.73 -17.75
CA PRO A 25 5.89 -8.58 -16.79
C PRO A 25 6.29 -7.44 -15.88
N ARG A 26 5.47 -6.38 -15.84
CA ARG A 26 5.65 -5.30 -14.87
C ARG A 26 5.68 -5.99 -13.53
N LEU A 27 6.84 -6.00 -12.88
CA LEU A 27 6.96 -6.52 -11.53
C LEU A 27 5.87 -5.84 -10.69
N PRO A 28 5.14 -6.59 -9.85
CA PRO A 28 4.10 -5.99 -9.03
C PRO A 28 4.71 -4.81 -8.27
N LEU A 29 4.05 -3.65 -8.34
CA LEU A 29 4.51 -2.49 -7.58
C LEU A 29 4.55 -2.86 -6.09
N PRO A 30 5.58 -2.44 -5.35
CA PRO A 30 5.64 -2.73 -3.93
C PRO A 30 4.40 -2.16 -3.22
N PRO A 31 3.88 -2.83 -2.17
CA PRO A 31 2.68 -2.39 -1.47
C PRO A 31 2.81 -0.93 -1.00
N LEU A 32 1.73 -0.16 -1.19
CA LEU A 32 1.62 1.21 -0.73
C LEU A 32 0.90 1.24 0.62
N VAL A 33 1.49 1.96 1.58
CA VAL A 33 0.81 2.27 2.86
C VAL A 33 0.72 3.77 3.00
N ARG A 34 -0.41 4.24 3.53
CA ARG A 34 -0.68 5.67 3.74
C ARG A 34 -0.76 6.01 5.22
N ILE A 35 -0.10 7.07 5.64
CA ILE A 35 -0.27 7.69 6.95
C ILE A 35 -0.98 9.03 6.78
N ALA A 36 -2.13 9.19 7.42
CA ALA A 36 -2.90 10.42 7.52
C ALA A 36 -2.72 11.01 8.93
N ILE A 37 -2.13 12.20 9.00
CA ILE A 37 -1.82 12.88 10.26
C ILE A 37 -2.78 14.05 10.42
N TYR A 38 -3.64 14.00 11.45
CA TYR A 38 -4.66 15.00 11.69
C TYR A 38 -4.21 15.98 12.77
N ASP A 39 -4.20 17.27 12.44
CA ASP A 39 -4.06 18.35 13.41
C ASP A 39 -5.43 18.74 14.00
N SER A 40 -6.47 18.70 13.16
CA SER A 40 -7.87 18.73 13.55
C SER A 40 -8.70 17.91 12.55
N PHE A 41 -9.90 17.47 12.93
CA PHE A 41 -10.84 16.82 12.00
C PHE A 41 -11.58 17.80 11.09
N THR A 42 -11.45 19.10 11.33
CA THR A 42 -12.00 20.17 10.48
C THR A 42 -11.06 20.56 9.34
N SER A 43 -9.82 20.07 9.34
CA SER A 43 -8.81 20.33 8.32
C SER A 43 -8.43 19.06 7.58
N ALA A 44 -8.00 19.18 6.33
CA ALA A 44 -7.42 18.06 5.60
C ALA A 44 -6.19 17.51 6.34
N PRO A 45 -6.01 16.17 6.43
CA PRO A 45 -4.85 15.58 7.06
C PRO A 45 -3.60 15.78 6.19
N ARG A 46 -2.42 15.78 6.83
CA ARG A 46 -1.16 15.61 6.11
C ARG A 46 -1.00 14.15 5.73
N ILE A 47 -0.82 13.88 4.44
CA ILE A 47 -0.68 12.53 3.90
C ILE A 47 0.79 12.21 3.66
N VAL A 48 1.22 11.04 4.13
CA VAL A 48 2.55 10.49 3.88
C VAL A 48 2.38 9.09 3.31
N ASP A 49 2.83 8.91 2.07
CA ASP A 49 2.79 7.63 1.36
C ASP A 49 4.15 6.92 1.51
N LEU A 50 4.11 5.65 1.91
CA LEU A 50 5.28 4.82 2.17
C LEU A 50 5.32 3.62 1.23
N ARG A 51 6.51 3.34 0.72
CA ARG A 51 6.84 2.14 -0.08
C ARG A 51 8.23 1.65 0.33
N ALA A 52 8.44 0.34 0.25
CA ALA A 52 9.74 -0.27 0.42
C ALA A 52 9.89 -1.49 -0.52
N PRO A 53 11.11 -1.92 -0.86
CA PRO A 53 11.33 -3.07 -1.74
C PRO A 53 10.74 -4.40 -1.23
N GLY A 54 10.59 -4.56 0.09
CA GLY A 54 10.04 -5.77 0.70
C GLY A 54 9.05 -5.49 1.82
N VAL A 55 8.16 -6.45 2.09
CA VAL A 55 7.10 -6.33 3.10
C VAL A 55 7.66 -6.06 4.50
N ARG A 56 8.69 -6.81 4.93
CA ARG A 56 9.32 -6.63 6.24
C ARG A 56 9.92 -5.22 6.38
N GLN A 57 10.64 -4.75 5.37
CA GLN A 57 11.21 -3.39 5.33
C GLN A 57 10.10 -2.33 5.37
N LEU A 58 8.96 -2.58 4.70
CA LEU A 58 7.81 -1.68 4.73
C LEU A 58 7.19 -1.60 6.12
N MET A 59 7.05 -2.73 6.82
CA MET A 59 6.50 -2.77 8.18
C MET A 59 7.42 -2.10 9.21
N ASP A 60 8.73 -2.30 9.09
CA ASP A 60 9.70 -1.61 9.94
C ASP A 60 9.64 -0.09 9.71
N LEU A 61 9.64 0.34 8.44
CA LEU A 61 9.49 1.75 8.07
C LEU A 61 8.16 2.33 8.56
N LEU A 62 7.07 1.59 8.42
CA LEU A 62 5.73 2.01 8.84
C LEU A 62 5.67 2.22 10.35
N SER A 63 6.22 1.28 11.13
CA SER A 63 6.29 1.34 12.58
C SER A 63 7.11 2.55 13.04
N GLU A 64 8.30 2.75 12.45
CA GLU A 64 9.18 3.88 12.75
C GLU A 64 8.48 5.22 12.44
N LYS A 65 7.89 5.37 11.25
CA LYS A 65 7.22 6.62 10.85
C LYS A 65 5.97 6.90 11.69
N ALA A 66 5.13 5.89 11.95
CA ALA A 66 3.95 6.06 12.78
C ALA A 66 4.31 6.49 14.20
N TYR A 67 5.33 5.87 14.81
CA TYR A 67 5.84 6.28 16.12
C TYR A 67 6.38 7.71 16.11
N ASN A 68 7.24 8.06 15.15
CA ASN A 68 7.81 9.39 15.05
C ASN A 68 6.73 10.47 14.89
N PHE A 69 5.72 10.25 14.06
CA PHE A 69 4.62 11.20 13.89
C PHE A 69 3.72 11.28 15.12
N SER A 70 3.50 10.17 15.83
CA SER A 70 2.80 10.17 17.12
C SER A 70 3.55 11.01 18.16
N GLN A 71 4.85 10.76 18.34
CA GLN A 71 5.71 11.50 19.27
C GLN A 71 5.80 12.99 18.94
N GLN A 72 5.96 13.35 17.66
CA GLN A 72 5.98 14.75 17.22
C GLN A 72 4.70 15.52 17.56
N LYS A 73 3.56 14.82 17.70
CA LYS A 73 2.29 15.42 18.13
C LYS A 73 2.11 15.46 19.64
N GLY A 74 3.03 14.89 20.42
CA GLY A 74 2.96 14.76 21.87
C GLY A 74 2.34 13.45 22.35
N GLY A 75 2.24 12.43 21.49
CA GLY A 75 1.69 11.13 21.82
C GLY A 75 2.58 10.35 22.79
N ALA A 76 1.97 9.45 23.56
CA ALA A 76 2.67 8.60 24.54
C ALA A 76 2.58 7.09 24.22
N VAL A 77 2.06 6.71 23.04
CA VAL A 77 1.93 5.30 22.64
C VAL A 77 3.33 4.67 22.52
N PRO A 78 3.63 3.57 23.24
CA PRO A 78 4.92 2.92 23.16
C PRO A 78 5.23 2.39 21.75
N TYR A 79 6.49 2.48 21.34
CA TYR A 79 6.94 1.93 20.06
C TYR A 79 6.61 0.44 19.90
N THR A 80 6.80 -0.34 20.97
CA THR A 80 6.51 -1.79 20.97
C THR A 80 5.04 -2.06 20.65
N THR A 81 4.11 -1.32 21.24
CA THR A 81 2.68 -1.45 20.95
C THR A 81 2.37 -1.19 19.47
N ILE A 82 2.98 -0.15 18.87
CA ILE A 82 2.79 0.16 17.45
C ILE A 82 3.33 -0.98 16.59
N ARG A 83 4.54 -1.46 16.89
CA ARG A 83 5.20 -2.53 16.14
C ARG A 83 4.36 -3.81 16.15
N GLU A 84 3.87 -4.24 17.31
CA GLU A 84 3.05 -5.46 17.44
C GLU A 84 1.77 -5.39 16.58
N VAL A 85 1.08 -4.25 16.59
CA VAL A 85 -0.12 -4.08 15.76
C VAL A 85 0.22 -4.03 14.28
N VAL A 86 1.35 -3.44 13.90
CA VAL A 86 1.84 -3.43 12.52
C VAL A 86 2.25 -4.84 12.06
N GLU A 87 2.89 -5.65 12.90
CA GLU A 87 3.27 -7.02 12.57
C GLU A 87 2.05 -7.91 12.26
N ASN A 88 0.91 -7.66 12.93
CA ASN A 88 -0.34 -8.33 12.61
C ASN A 88 -0.81 -8.11 11.16
N LEU A 89 -0.40 -7.01 10.50
CA LEU A 89 -0.74 -6.77 9.09
C LEU A 89 -0.15 -7.86 8.19
N ILE A 90 1.10 -8.27 8.42
CA ILE A 90 1.78 -9.30 7.61
C ILE A 90 0.94 -10.58 7.56
N HIS A 91 0.41 -10.99 8.71
CA HIS A 91 -0.40 -12.19 8.85
C HIS A 91 -1.84 -12.03 8.30
N ALA A 92 -2.31 -10.80 8.14
CA ALA A 92 -3.64 -10.49 7.64
C ALA A 92 -3.74 -10.49 6.10
N ASN A 93 -2.65 -10.71 5.35
CA ASN A 93 -2.62 -10.50 3.89
C ASN A 93 -3.17 -9.11 3.53
N PHE A 94 -2.66 -8.09 4.22
CA PHE A 94 -3.20 -6.74 4.19
C PHE A 94 -3.34 -6.16 2.78
N GLN A 95 -4.39 -5.36 2.59
CA GLN A 95 -4.62 -4.57 1.38
C GLN A 95 -4.94 -3.13 1.78
N GLU A 96 -4.48 -2.16 1.00
CA GLU A 96 -4.81 -0.73 1.16
C GLU A 96 -4.69 -0.21 2.61
N VAL A 97 -3.54 -0.42 3.26
CA VAL A 97 -3.35 -0.01 4.65
C VAL A 97 -3.35 1.52 4.78
N VAL A 98 -4.17 2.01 5.70
CA VAL A 98 -4.24 3.42 6.10
C VAL A 98 -4.05 3.54 7.60
N ILE A 99 -3.04 4.29 8.02
CA ILE A 99 -2.82 4.68 9.41
C ILE A 99 -3.32 6.11 9.62
N ASN A 100 -4.15 6.33 10.62
CA ASN A 100 -4.57 7.66 11.04
C ASN A 100 -3.93 7.99 12.40
N ILE A 101 -3.36 9.18 12.52
CA ILE A 101 -2.77 9.67 13.77
C ILE A 101 -3.52 10.93 14.20
N TYR A 102 -4.18 10.89 15.35
CA TYR A 102 -5.01 11.98 15.87
C TYR A 102 -4.99 12.05 17.40
N GLU A 103 -5.78 12.95 17.99
CA GLU A 103 -5.84 13.18 19.45
C GLU A 103 -4.45 13.41 20.08
N GLY A 104 -3.73 14.41 19.54
CA GLY A 104 -2.38 14.73 20.01
C GLY A 104 -1.37 13.60 19.79
N GLY A 105 -1.64 12.68 18.86
CA GLY A 105 -0.78 11.52 18.63
C GLY A 105 -1.02 10.34 19.55
N ASN A 106 -2.00 10.41 20.46
CA ASN A 106 -2.33 9.31 21.38
C ASN A 106 -3.26 8.26 20.76
N VAL A 107 -3.85 8.56 19.61
CA VAL A 107 -4.61 7.58 18.86
C VAL A 107 -3.96 7.32 17.51
N ILE A 108 -3.60 6.05 17.31
CA ILE A 108 -3.07 5.51 16.06
C ILE A 108 -4.06 4.45 15.59
N ARG A 109 -4.88 4.81 14.60
CA ARG A 109 -5.87 3.89 14.01
C ARG A 109 -5.29 3.28 12.75
N ILE A 110 -5.05 1.98 12.80
CA ILE A 110 -4.59 1.17 11.66
C ILE A 110 -5.83 0.53 11.02
N SER A 111 -5.97 0.68 9.71
CA SER A 111 -7.07 0.11 8.94
C SER A 111 -6.49 -0.57 7.71
N ASP A 112 -6.98 -1.77 7.42
CA ASP A 112 -6.64 -2.56 6.25
C ASP A 112 -7.91 -3.18 5.64
N GLN A 113 -7.83 -3.58 4.37
CA GLN A 113 -8.89 -4.28 3.63
C GLN A 113 -8.62 -5.80 3.56
N GLY A 114 -8.01 -6.36 4.61
CA GLY A 114 -7.81 -7.80 4.75
C GLY A 114 -9.11 -8.56 5.04
N PRO A 115 -9.04 -9.88 5.24
CA PRO A 115 -10.21 -10.75 5.47
C PRO A 115 -10.90 -10.49 6.82
N GLY A 116 -10.28 -9.67 7.69
CA GLY A 116 -10.73 -9.42 9.05
C GLY A 116 -10.43 -10.57 10.01
N ILE A 117 -10.88 -10.38 11.26
CA ILE A 117 -10.66 -11.32 12.36
C ILE A 117 -11.90 -12.21 12.52
N PRO A 118 -11.78 -13.55 12.37
CA PRO A 118 -12.92 -14.46 12.44
C PRO A 118 -13.46 -14.63 13.88
N ASP A 119 -12.57 -14.72 14.88
CA ASP A 119 -12.94 -14.81 16.30
C ASP A 119 -12.43 -13.59 17.06
N LYS A 120 -13.31 -12.60 17.23
CA LYS A 120 -12.98 -11.32 17.90
C LYS A 120 -12.81 -11.44 19.41
N THR A 121 -13.21 -12.55 20.02
CA THR A 121 -13.09 -12.73 21.47
C THR A 121 -11.73 -13.31 21.80
N ARG A 122 -11.32 -14.33 21.04
CA ARG A 122 -10.08 -15.06 21.30
C ARG A 122 -8.82 -14.27 21.01
N VAL A 123 -8.87 -13.23 20.17
CA VAL A 123 -7.70 -12.37 19.89
C VAL A 123 -7.13 -11.67 21.12
N PHE A 124 -7.88 -11.62 22.23
CA PHE A 124 -7.41 -11.07 23.49
C PHE A 124 -6.86 -12.15 24.46
N GLU A 125 -6.98 -13.44 24.13
CA GLU A 125 -6.49 -14.53 24.96
C GLU A 125 -4.95 -14.60 24.92
N PRO A 126 -4.26 -14.57 26.07
CA PRO A 126 -2.81 -14.73 26.10
C PRO A 126 -2.37 -16.05 25.45
N GLY A 127 -1.42 -15.97 24.51
CA GLY A 127 -0.87 -17.12 23.80
C GLY A 127 -1.72 -17.63 22.63
N PHE A 128 -2.90 -17.05 22.36
CA PHE A 128 -3.64 -17.35 21.15
C PHE A 128 -3.01 -16.63 19.95
N THR A 129 -2.74 -17.38 18.89
CA THR A 129 -2.28 -16.83 17.61
C THR A 129 -2.77 -17.65 16.44
N THR A 130 -3.16 -16.98 15.36
CA THR A 130 -3.43 -17.60 14.05
C THR A 130 -2.29 -17.36 13.07
N ALA A 131 -1.27 -16.60 13.47
CA ALA A 131 -0.07 -16.42 12.68
C ALA A 131 0.64 -17.76 12.56
N ARG A 132 0.79 -18.26 11.33
CA ARG A 132 1.69 -19.37 11.06
C ARG A 132 3.09 -18.81 10.95
N GLY A 133 4.06 -19.42 11.64
CA GLY A 133 5.46 -19.03 11.51
C GLY A 133 5.91 -19.07 10.05
N GLU A 134 6.71 -18.09 9.64
CA GLU A 134 7.43 -18.15 8.36
C GLU A 134 8.32 -19.41 8.40
N ALA A 135 8.13 -20.34 7.44
CA ALA A 135 9.02 -21.48 7.24
C ALA A 135 10.25 -21.05 6.42
#